data_AF-A0AAU4C8J3-F1
#
_entry.id   AF-A0AAU4C8J3-F1
#
_cell.length_a   1.000
_cell.length_b   1.000
_cell.length_c   1.000
_cell.angle_alpha   90.00
_cell.angle_beta   90.00
_cell.angle_gamma   90.00
#
_symmetry.space_group_name_H-M   'P 1'
#
loop_
_entity.id
_entity.type
_entity.pdbx_description
1 polymer ?
#
loop_
_entity_poly.entity_id
_entity_poly.type
_entity_poly.pdbx_seq_one_letter_code
_entity_poly.pdbx_strand_id
1 'polypeptide(L)'
;MARTGTGTGVGGGARSGDAAGGAGGRGSGGRGAGVVKGARRPEVRLPVLEPFADGELEPDGDYDGVEFRELDLTGQDGGGARFMDCAVTGCALDGTRLRKARILDSVLTGLRGVGTDLAEATLRDVEVLEARLGGAQLYGAVLERVVVRGGKIDYLNLRQARLRDVVFEGCVLVEPDFGGARLERVEFVDCAVRSVDFTAATLSDVDLRGAVELGIAGGVGWLSGAVISAAQLLDLAPVLAGELGITVEG
;
A
#
# COMPACT_ATOMS: atom_id res chain seq x y z
N MET A 1 71.36 -3.54 -51.40
CA MET A 1 70.15 -4.38 -51.49
C MET A 1 69.00 -3.58 -50.89
N ALA A 2 68.39 -2.70 -51.68
CA ALA A 2 67.23 -2.94 -52.56
C ALA A 2 65.91 -2.95 -51.78
N ARG A 3 65.20 -1.81 -51.86
CA ARG A 3 63.79 -1.58 -51.53
C ARG A 3 62.90 -2.06 -52.68
N THR A 4 61.71 -2.57 -52.38
CA THR A 4 60.42 -2.47 -53.11
C THR A 4 59.41 -3.23 -52.22
N GLY A 5 58.18 -2.81 -51.90
CA GLY A 5 57.18 -2.00 -52.59
C GLY A 5 55.96 -2.90 -52.85
N THR A 6 54.83 -2.70 -52.16
CA THR A 6 53.43 -2.47 -52.67
C THR A 6 52.47 -3.07 -51.61
N GLY A 7 51.29 -2.56 -51.23
CA GLY A 7 50.37 -1.59 -51.82
C GLY A 7 49.08 -2.31 -52.25
N THR A 8 47.97 -2.10 -51.50
CA THR A 8 46.52 -2.37 -51.75
C THR A 8 45.88 -2.91 -50.46
N GLY A 9 44.68 -2.57 -49.98
CA GLY A 9 43.55 -1.84 -50.58
C GLY A 9 42.24 -2.58 -50.23
N VAL A 10 41.52 -2.05 -49.23
CA VAL A 10 40.05 -2.01 -49.03
C VAL A 10 39.20 -3.30 -49.02
N GLY A 11 38.36 -3.42 -47.99
CA GLY A 11 36.93 -3.74 -48.16
C GLY A 11 36.41 -5.02 -47.47
N GLY A 12 35.32 -4.86 -46.70
CA GLY A 12 34.41 -5.98 -46.40
C GLY A 12 33.91 -6.01 -44.96
N GLY A 13 32.77 -5.37 -44.71
CA GLY A 13 32.13 -5.30 -43.40
C GLY A 13 31.59 -6.63 -42.90
N ALA A 14 31.70 -6.85 -41.60
CA ALA A 14 30.92 -7.84 -40.87
C ALA A 14 29.80 -7.13 -40.12
N ARG A 15 28.61 -7.12 -40.73
CA ARG A 15 27.33 -6.93 -40.05
C ARG A 15 26.89 -8.30 -39.54
N SER A 16 26.79 -8.46 -38.24
CA SER A 16 25.93 -9.43 -37.56
C SER A 16 25.42 -8.70 -36.33
N GLY A 17 24.14 -8.50 -36.09
CA GLY A 17 22.95 -9.21 -36.54
C GLY A 17 22.01 -9.04 -35.36
N ASP A 18 20.90 -8.35 -35.58
CA ASP A 18 19.89 -8.05 -34.59
C ASP A 18 19.46 -9.32 -33.83
N ALA A 19 19.48 -9.25 -32.51
CA ALA A 19 18.69 -10.12 -31.65
C ALA A 19 17.61 -9.26 -30.98
N ALA A 20 16.56 -9.02 -31.74
CA ALA A 20 15.24 -8.76 -31.21
C ALA A 20 14.76 -9.98 -30.39
N GLY A 21 13.91 -9.75 -29.40
CA GLY A 21 12.99 -10.76 -28.90
C GLY A 21 13.01 -10.97 -27.40
N GLY A 22 12.22 -10.17 -26.69
CA GLY A 22 11.93 -10.41 -25.27
C GLY A 22 10.83 -9.52 -24.71
N ALA A 23 9.89 -9.07 -25.54
CA ALA A 23 8.64 -8.52 -25.05
C ALA A 23 7.90 -9.67 -24.35
N GLY A 24 8.00 -9.71 -23.02
CA GLY A 24 7.22 -10.62 -22.19
C GLY A 24 5.74 -10.34 -22.45
N GLY A 25 5.14 -11.22 -23.25
CA GLY A 25 3.73 -11.17 -23.58
C GLY A 25 2.93 -11.15 -22.29
N ARG A 26 2.35 -9.99 -21.98
CA ARG A 26 1.22 -9.91 -21.06
C ARG A 26 0.10 -10.66 -21.76
N GLY A 27 -0.12 -11.90 -21.36
CA GLY A 27 -1.27 -12.68 -21.78
C GLY A 27 -2.53 -11.92 -21.38
N SER A 28 -3.13 -11.22 -22.34
CA SER A 28 -4.45 -10.64 -22.24
C SER A 28 -5.49 -11.76 -22.33
N GLY A 29 -5.53 -12.58 -21.28
CA GLY A 29 -6.69 -13.41 -21.00
C GLY A 29 -7.82 -12.47 -20.59
N GLY A 30 -8.61 -12.03 -21.55
CA GLY A 30 -9.88 -11.34 -21.31
C GLY A 30 -10.77 -12.23 -20.46
N ARG A 31 -10.73 -12.04 -19.15
CA ARG A 31 -11.70 -12.62 -18.22
C ARG A 31 -12.90 -11.69 -18.28
N GLY A 32 -14.00 -12.17 -18.87
CA GLY A 32 -15.29 -11.49 -18.76
C GLY A 32 -15.57 -11.16 -17.30
N ALA A 33 -16.19 -10.00 -17.05
CA ALA A 33 -16.49 -9.39 -15.74
C ALA A 33 -16.54 -10.42 -14.59
N GLY A 34 -15.36 -10.77 -14.07
CA GLY A 34 -15.22 -11.79 -13.05
C GLY A 34 -15.62 -11.17 -11.73
N VAL A 35 -16.45 -11.88 -10.97
CA VAL A 35 -16.81 -11.49 -9.60
C VAL A 35 -15.51 -11.24 -8.83
N VAL A 36 -15.28 -10.00 -8.40
CA VAL A 36 -14.16 -9.63 -7.52
C VAL A 36 -14.29 -10.46 -6.25
N LYS A 37 -13.23 -11.16 -5.87
CA LYS A 37 -13.23 -11.89 -4.59
C LYS A 37 -13.14 -10.87 -3.45
N GLY A 38 -14.14 -10.88 -2.57
CA GLY A 38 -14.14 -10.01 -1.40
C GLY A 38 -13.02 -10.34 -0.40
N ALA A 39 -12.57 -9.33 0.33
CA ALA A 39 -11.60 -9.42 1.40
C ALA A 39 -12.17 -10.20 2.58
N ARG A 40 -11.35 -11.08 3.17
CA ARG A 40 -11.67 -11.70 4.46
C ARG A 40 -11.43 -10.70 5.59
N ARG A 41 -12.43 -10.50 6.44
CA ARG A 41 -12.33 -9.61 7.60
C ARG A 41 -11.62 -10.34 8.77
N PRO A 42 -10.95 -9.61 9.67
CA PRO A 42 -10.42 -10.18 10.90
C PRO A 42 -11.56 -10.66 11.81
N GLU A 43 -11.27 -11.64 12.65
CA GLU A 43 -12.18 -12.11 13.71
C GLU A 43 -11.53 -11.85 15.08
N VAL A 44 -11.31 -10.58 15.42
CA VAL A 44 -10.62 -10.21 16.65
C VAL A 44 -11.51 -10.45 17.87
N ARG A 45 -10.99 -11.21 18.84
CA ARG A 45 -11.64 -11.46 20.13
C ARG A 45 -10.63 -11.29 21.24
N LEU A 46 -10.58 -10.07 21.79
CA LEU A 46 -9.63 -9.75 22.84
C LEU A 46 -9.94 -10.51 24.15
N PRO A 47 -8.91 -10.97 24.88
CA PRO A 47 -9.06 -11.50 26.22
C PRO A 47 -9.36 -10.38 27.23
N VAL A 48 -9.37 -10.72 28.52
CA VAL A 48 -9.29 -9.70 29.57
C VAL A 48 -7.92 -9.03 29.46
N LEU A 49 -7.90 -7.71 29.36
CA LEU A 49 -6.69 -6.94 29.14
C LEU A 49 -6.10 -6.43 30.45
N GLU A 50 -4.77 -6.47 30.55
CA GLU A 50 -4.03 -5.81 31.61
C GLU A 50 -3.65 -4.38 31.17
N PRO A 51 -3.84 -3.35 32.00
CA PRO A 51 -3.38 -2.01 31.67
C PRO A 51 -1.86 -2.00 31.43
N PHE A 52 -1.41 -1.28 30.41
CA PHE A 52 0.00 -1.04 30.19
C PHE A 52 0.61 -0.39 31.44
N ALA A 53 1.57 -1.08 32.05
CA ALA A 53 2.25 -0.60 33.24
C ALA A 53 3.06 0.66 32.91
N ASP A 54 3.17 1.59 33.86
CA ASP A 54 3.93 2.84 33.69
C ASP A 54 5.32 2.56 33.08
N GLY A 55 5.60 3.13 31.91
CA GLY A 55 6.84 2.88 31.16
C GLY A 55 6.83 3.47 29.75
N GLU A 56 7.94 3.29 29.06
CA GLU A 56 8.06 3.56 27.63
C GLU A 56 7.89 2.26 26.84
N LEU A 57 7.55 2.36 25.56
CA LEU A 57 7.69 1.23 24.64
C LEU A 57 9.14 0.74 24.64
N GLU A 58 9.30 -0.58 24.61
CA GLU A 58 10.59 -1.24 24.58
C GLU A 58 10.85 -1.81 23.17
N PRO A 59 12.04 -1.61 22.59
CA PRO A 59 12.44 -2.33 21.40
C PRO A 59 12.40 -3.84 21.64
N ASP A 60 11.84 -4.57 20.68
CA ASP A 60 11.57 -6.02 20.77
C ASP A 60 10.72 -6.42 22.00
N GLY A 61 10.01 -5.47 22.61
CA GLY A 61 9.09 -5.72 23.73
C GLY A 61 7.95 -6.67 23.33
N ASP A 62 7.47 -7.47 24.28
CA ASP A 62 6.37 -8.41 24.08
C ASP A 62 5.16 -8.01 24.92
N TYR A 63 4.15 -7.47 24.24
CA TYR A 63 2.89 -7.03 24.82
C TYR A 63 1.81 -8.01 24.39
N ASP A 64 1.31 -8.79 25.35
CA ASP A 64 0.31 -9.83 25.13
C ASP A 64 -0.88 -9.57 26.07
N GLY A 65 -2.07 -9.33 25.51
CA GLY A 65 -3.25 -9.02 26.31
C GLY A 65 -3.18 -7.65 27.00
N VAL A 66 -2.52 -6.65 26.40
CA VAL A 66 -2.28 -5.35 27.04
C VAL A 66 -3.23 -4.26 26.52
N GLU A 67 -3.75 -3.43 27.42
CA GLU A 67 -4.49 -2.21 27.11
C GLU A 67 -3.60 -0.97 27.24
N PHE A 68 -3.37 -0.29 26.12
CA PHE A 68 -2.76 1.03 26.06
C PHE A 68 -3.88 2.06 25.92
N ARG A 69 -4.12 2.87 26.94
CA ARG A 69 -5.25 3.81 26.98
C ARG A 69 -4.78 5.24 27.18
N GLU A 70 -5.09 6.09 26.22
CA GLU A 70 -4.88 7.55 26.24
C GLU A 70 -3.43 7.96 26.54
N LEU A 71 -2.46 7.14 26.11
CA LEU A 71 -1.04 7.38 26.36
C LEU A 71 -0.44 8.36 25.35
N ASP A 72 0.53 9.14 25.82
CA ASP A 72 1.44 9.87 24.96
C ASP A 72 2.68 9.01 24.65
N LEU A 73 2.72 8.45 23.44
CA LEU A 73 3.83 7.62 22.97
C LEU A 73 4.73 8.39 22.00
N THR A 74 4.64 9.72 21.99
CA THR A 74 5.38 10.60 21.08
C THR A 74 6.89 10.33 21.15
N GLY A 75 7.48 10.03 19.98
CA GLY A 75 8.92 9.80 19.83
C GLY A 75 9.46 8.50 20.45
N GLN A 76 8.62 7.70 21.10
CA GLN A 76 9.04 6.45 21.74
C GLN A 76 9.49 5.40 20.71
N ASP A 77 10.27 4.42 21.16
CA ASP A 77 10.86 3.36 20.33
C ASP A 77 10.38 1.97 20.75
N GLY A 78 9.45 1.43 19.98
CA GLY A 78 9.01 0.04 20.06
C GLY A 78 9.42 -0.75 18.82
N GLY A 79 10.57 -0.44 18.21
CA GLY A 79 11.05 -1.16 17.03
C GLY A 79 11.13 -2.67 17.28
N GLY A 80 10.53 -3.47 16.40
CA GLY A 80 10.47 -4.94 16.54
C GLY A 80 9.47 -5.46 17.58
N ALA A 81 8.83 -4.58 18.37
CA ALA A 81 7.91 -4.99 19.43
C ALA A 81 6.72 -5.79 18.89
N ARG A 82 6.23 -6.72 19.71
CA ARG A 82 5.05 -7.54 19.46
C ARG A 82 3.88 -7.03 20.29
N PHE A 83 2.76 -6.78 19.64
CA PHE A 83 1.47 -6.49 20.23
C PHE A 83 0.53 -7.63 19.82
N MET A 84 0.25 -8.55 20.73
CA MET A 84 -0.71 -9.63 20.54
C MET A 84 -1.91 -9.40 21.43
N ASP A 85 -3.12 -9.60 20.90
CA ASP A 85 -4.34 -9.51 21.71
C ASP A 85 -4.46 -8.17 22.47
N CYS A 86 -3.96 -7.08 21.88
CA CYS A 86 -3.88 -5.77 22.52
C CYS A 86 -5.04 -4.85 22.12
N ALA A 87 -5.36 -3.91 23.01
CA ALA A 87 -6.16 -2.73 22.67
C ALA A 87 -5.30 -1.47 22.80
N VAL A 88 -5.19 -0.68 21.73
CA VAL A 88 -4.50 0.63 21.76
C VAL A 88 -5.53 1.71 21.48
N THR A 89 -5.94 2.44 22.50
CA THR A 89 -7.09 3.35 22.47
C THR A 89 -6.65 4.78 22.76
N GLY A 90 -6.85 5.70 21.82
CA GLY A 90 -6.68 7.14 22.03
C GLY A 90 -5.24 7.62 22.16
N CYS A 91 -4.24 6.78 21.86
CA CYS A 91 -2.83 7.11 22.03
C CYS A 91 -2.33 8.12 20.97
N ALA A 92 -1.40 8.99 21.39
CA ALA A 92 -0.63 9.86 20.51
C ALA A 92 0.63 9.14 20.04
N LEU A 93 0.87 9.14 18.72
CA LEU A 93 1.92 8.38 18.04
C LEU A 93 2.86 9.28 17.19
N ASP A 94 2.94 10.56 17.52
CA ASP A 94 3.76 11.53 16.79
C ASP A 94 5.24 11.10 16.80
N GLY A 95 5.79 10.79 15.63
CA GLY A 95 7.16 10.30 15.49
C GLY A 95 7.48 8.98 16.22
N THR A 96 6.49 8.24 16.70
CA THR A 96 6.72 6.94 17.37
C THR A 96 7.31 5.95 16.37
N ARG A 97 8.33 5.23 16.81
CA ARG A 97 9.08 4.26 15.99
C ARG A 97 8.63 2.85 16.33
N LEU A 98 7.92 2.22 15.40
CA LEU A 98 7.39 0.86 15.44
C LEU A 98 7.88 0.05 14.23
N ARG A 99 9.05 0.41 13.69
CA ARG A 99 9.65 -0.29 12.54
C ARG A 99 9.79 -1.78 12.85
N LYS A 100 9.33 -2.64 11.94
CA LYS A 100 9.28 -4.11 12.08
C LYS A 100 8.43 -4.63 13.24
N ALA A 101 7.60 -3.80 13.87
CA ALA A 101 6.68 -4.26 14.90
C ALA A 101 5.69 -5.28 14.34
N ARG A 102 5.16 -6.12 15.22
CA ARG A 102 4.20 -7.18 14.89
C ARG A 102 2.92 -6.94 15.68
N ILE A 103 1.88 -6.46 15.01
CA ILE A 103 0.57 -6.21 15.60
C ILE A 103 -0.37 -7.33 15.14
N LEU A 104 -0.82 -8.14 16.08
CA LEU A 104 -1.51 -9.40 15.85
C LEU A 104 -2.79 -9.43 16.68
N ASP A 105 -3.91 -9.81 16.07
CA ASP A 105 -5.17 -10.06 16.78
C ASP A 105 -5.58 -8.88 17.70
N SER A 106 -5.37 -7.65 17.23
CA SER A 106 -5.43 -6.43 18.06
C SER A 106 -6.41 -5.40 17.52
N VAL A 107 -6.88 -4.51 18.40
CA VAL A 107 -7.77 -3.40 18.06
C VAL A 107 -7.09 -2.06 18.37
N LEU A 108 -6.97 -1.22 17.36
CA LEU A 108 -6.35 0.11 17.45
C LEU A 108 -7.43 1.18 17.23
N THR A 109 -7.84 1.89 18.27
CA THR A 109 -8.96 2.85 18.22
C THR A 109 -8.50 4.27 18.48
N GLY A 110 -8.90 5.21 17.62
CA GLY A 110 -8.71 6.64 17.84
C GLY A 110 -7.24 7.07 17.90
N LEU A 111 -6.35 6.34 17.23
CA LEU A 111 -4.92 6.70 17.15
C LEU A 111 -4.74 8.05 16.49
N ARG A 112 -3.79 8.85 16.99
CA ARG A 112 -3.48 10.18 16.45
C ARG A 112 -1.97 10.32 16.29
N GLY A 113 -1.51 10.93 15.21
CA GLY A 113 -0.10 11.32 15.13
C GLY A 113 0.38 11.64 13.73
N VAL A 114 1.52 12.32 13.67
CA VAL A 114 2.24 12.61 12.43
C VAL A 114 3.56 11.85 12.40
N GLY A 115 3.87 11.21 11.26
CA GLY A 115 5.17 10.58 11.03
C GLY A 115 5.42 9.31 11.84
N THR A 116 4.38 8.59 12.25
CA THR A 116 4.52 7.27 12.89
C THR A 116 5.22 6.30 11.92
N ASP A 117 6.31 5.69 12.37
CA ASP A 117 7.11 4.76 11.58
C ASP A 117 6.69 3.31 11.85
N LEU A 118 5.98 2.70 10.90
CA LEU A 118 5.55 1.30 10.87
C LEU A 118 6.21 0.57 9.68
N ALA A 119 7.39 1.04 9.24
CA ALA A 119 8.10 0.44 8.12
C ALA A 119 8.36 -1.05 8.37
N GLU A 120 8.14 -1.87 7.34
CA GLU A 120 8.34 -3.33 7.41
C GLU A 120 7.56 -4.03 8.56
N ALA A 121 6.57 -3.37 9.16
CA ALA A 121 5.74 -3.95 10.20
C ALA A 121 4.83 -5.06 9.64
N THR A 122 4.39 -5.96 10.51
CA THR A 122 3.35 -6.95 10.20
C THR A 122 2.10 -6.64 10.98
N LEU A 123 0.99 -6.42 10.27
CA LEU A 123 -0.35 -6.32 10.84
C LEU A 123 -1.15 -7.52 10.37
N ARG A 124 -1.62 -8.34 11.29
CA ARG A 124 -2.42 -9.51 10.97
C ARG A 124 -3.60 -9.62 11.90
N ASP A 125 -4.79 -9.81 11.33
CA ASP A 125 -6.03 -9.91 12.10
C ASP A 125 -6.23 -8.64 12.97
N VAL A 126 -6.17 -7.46 12.34
CA VAL A 126 -6.18 -6.16 13.06
C VAL A 126 -7.36 -5.31 12.62
N GLU A 127 -7.99 -4.66 13.59
CA GLU A 127 -8.96 -3.58 13.34
C GLU A 127 -8.36 -2.23 13.74
N VAL A 128 -8.38 -1.28 12.81
CA VAL A 128 -7.98 0.12 13.04
C VAL A 128 -9.22 1.00 12.90
N LEU A 129 -9.63 1.66 13.96
CA LEU A 129 -10.88 2.40 14.05
C LEU A 129 -10.60 3.88 14.29
N GLU A 130 -11.21 4.77 13.52
CA GLU A 130 -11.21 6.23 13.74
C GLU A 130 -9.81 6.86 13.86
N ALA A 131 -8.84 6.33 13.12
CA ALA A 131 -7.46 6.82 13.15
C ALA A 131 -7.31 8.18 12.45
N ARG A 132 -6.51 9.07 13.03
CA ARG A 132 -6.11 10.37 12.47
C ARG A 132 -4.60 10.41 12.33
N LEU A 133 -4.10 9.95 11.19
CA LEU A 133 -2.67 9.77 10.96
C LEU A 133 -2.22 10.61 9.78
N GLY A 134 -1.14 11.38 9.95
CA GLY A 134 -0.50 12.13 8.87
C GLY A 134 0.89 11.57 8.57
N GLY A 135 1.20 11.21 7.33
CA GLY A 135 2.52 10.74 6.96
C GLY A 135 2.93 9.42 7.63
N ALA A 136 1.97 8.54 7.95
CA ALA A 136 2.27 7.22 8.49
C ALA A 136 3.08 6.38 7.49
N GLN A 137 4.21 5.83 7.93
CA GLN A 137 5.14 5.11 7.08
C GLN A 137 4.95 3.59 7.22
N LEU A 138 4.40 2.92 6.22
CA LEU A 138 4.21 1.47 6.15
C LEU A 138 4.91 0.86 4.93
N TYR A 139 6.01 1.47 4.46
CA TYR A 139 6.73 0.93 3.32
C TYR A 139 7.28 -0.47 3.63
N GLY A 140 7.09 -1.41 2.70
CA GLY A 140 7.48 -2.81 2.87
C GLY A 140 6.68 -3.60 3.91
N ALA A 141 5.64 -3.02 4.52
CA ALA A 141 4.82 -3.70 5.52
C ALA A 141 4.02 -4.88 4.93
N VAL A 142 3.58 -5.78 5.82
CA VAL A 142 2.68 -6.89 5.48
C VAL A 142 1.37 -6.71 6.25
N LEU A 143 0.27 -6.53 5.53
CA LEU A 143 -1.07 -6.41 6.08
C LEU A 143 -1.89 -7.62 5.62
N GLU A 144 -2.39 -8.42 6.56
CA GLU A 144 -3.22 -9.59 6.27
C GLU A 144 -4.49 -9.59 7.13
N ARG A 145 -5.68 -9.59 6.51
CA ARG A 145 -6.97 -9.49 7.22
C ARG A 145 -6.99 -8.26 8.13
N VAL A 146 -6.85 -7.10 7.51
CA VAL A 146 -6.86 -5.82 8.22
C VAL A 146 -8.08 -5.02 7.80
N VAL A 147 -8.75 -4.43 8.77
CA VAL A 147 -9.86 -3.52 8.52
C VAL A 147 -9.51 -2.15 9.09
N VAL A 148 -9.54 -1.12 8.25
CA VAL A 148 -9.44 0.28 8.66
C VAL A 148 -10.83 0.90 8.49
N ARG A 149 -11.47 1.32 9.58
CA ARG A 149 -12.80 1.94 9.57
C ARG A 149 -12.74 3.38 10.06
N GLY A 150 -13.30 4.28 9.27
CA GLY A 150 -13.39 5.70 9.60
C GLY A 150 -12.03 6.39 9.69
N GLY A 151 -12.05 7.63 10.17
CA GLY A 151 -10.86 8.43 10.32
C GLY A 151 -10.33 9.09 9.03
N LYS A 152 -9.23 9.82 9.20
CA LYS A 152 -8.55 10.58 8.14
C LYS A 152 -7.07 10.21 8.15
N ILE A 153 -6.58 9.68 7.03
CA ILE A 153 -5.20 9.28 6.88
C ILE A 153 -4.61 10.02 5.68
N ASP A 154 -3.78 11.01 5.96
CA ASP A 154 -3.10 11.81 4.95
C ASP A 154 -1.69 11.25 4.72
N TYR A 155 -1.21 11.24 3.49
CA TYR A 155 0.16 10.83 3.11
C TYR A 155 0.53 9.41 3.60
N LEU A 156 -0.41 8.46 3.51
CA LEU A 156 -0.20 7.07 3.89
C LEU A 156 0.80 6.39 2.94
N ASN A 157 2.00 6.07 3.41
CA ASN A 157 3.01 5.42 2.59
C ASN A 157 2.93 3.89 2.71
N LEU A 158 2.43 3.21 1.68
CA LEU A 158 2.36 1.75 1.56
C LEU A 158 3.24 1.22 0.43
N ARG A 159 4.28 1.96 0.05
CA ARG A 159 5.21 1.56 -1.01
C ARG A 159 5.80 0.19 -0.74
N GLN A 160 5.84 -0.67 -1.76
CA GLN A 160 6.38 -2.04 -1.69
C GLN A 160 5.68 -2.95 -0.65
N ALA A 161 4.59 -2.50 -0.02
CA ALA A 161 3.86 -3.29 0.97
C ALA A 161 3.15 -4.48 0.30
N ARG A 162 2.78 -5.46 1.12
CA ARG A 162 1.94 -6.60 0.72
C ARG A 162 0.63 -6.52 1.51
N LEU A 163 -0.45 -6.25 0.80
CA LEU A 163 -1.79 -6.18 1.36
C LEU A 163 -2.57 -7.39 0.85
N ARG A 164 -3.12 -8.17 1.78
CA ARG A 164 -3.99 -9.30 1.49
C ARG A 164 -5.21 -9.25 2.38
N ASP A 165 -6.41 -9.30 1.81
CA ASP A 165 -7.65 -9.19 2.58
C ASP A 165 -7.69 -7.90 3.41
N VAL A 166 -7.62 -6.74 2.76
CA VAL A 166 -7.63 -5.44 3.44
C VAL A 166 -8.88 -4.66 3.05
N VAL A 167 -9.59 -4.11 4.03
CA VAL A 167 -10.76 -3.27 3.80
C VAL A 167 -10.52 -1.89 4.40
N PHE A 168 -10.64 -0.86 3.56
CA PHE A 168 -10.81 0.52 4.01
C PHE A 168 -12.31 0.85 3.93
N GLU A 169 -12.91 1.27 5.03
CA GLU A 169 -14.36 1.51 5.12
C GLU A 169 -14.66 2.86 5.77
N GLY A 170 -15.34 3.77 5.07
CA GLY A 170 -15.68 5.10 5.59
C GLY A 170 -14.47 6.01 5.83
N CYS A 171 -13.31 5.71 5.23
CA CYS A 171 -12.07 6.47 5.43
C CYS A 171 -11.98 7.68 4.50
N VAL A 172 -11.33 8.75 4.97
CA VAL A 172 -10.78 9.79 4.10
C VAL A 172 -9.28 9.53 3.93
N LEU A 173 -8.88 9.11 2.74
CA LEU A 173 -7.49 8.85 2.38
C LEU A 173 -7.01 9.94 1.41
N VAL A 174 -6.05 10.76 1.84
CA VAL A 174 -5.48 11.83 1.01
C VAL A 174 -4.03 11.49 0.68
N GLU A 175 -3.73 11.40 -0.62
CA GLU A 175 -2.41 11.02 -1.14
C GLU A 175 -1.85 9.70 -0.58
N PRO A 176 -2.62 8.59 -0.55
CA PRO A 176 -2.05 7.29 -0.24
C PRO A 176 -1.14 6.81 -1.38
N ASP A 177 0.04 6.28 -1.05
CA ASP A 177 1.04 5.81 -2.00
C ASP A 177 1.17 4.28 -1.93
N PHE A 178 0.68 3.58 -2.96
CA PHE A 178 0.81 2.12 -3.13
C PHE A 178 1.93 1.75 -4.11
N GLY A 179 2.93 2.62 -4.30
CA GLY A 179 4.00 2.46 -5.26
C GLY A 179 4.74 1.13 -5.15
N GLY A 180 4.61 0.26 -6.16
CA GLY A 180 5.19 -1.08 -6.17
C GLY A 180 4.61 -2.07 -5.16
N ALA A 181 3.50 -1.73 -4.50
CA ALA A 181 2.81 -2.62 -3.58
C ALA A 181 2.13 -3.79 -4.31
N ARG A 182 1.86 -4.87 -3.57
CA ARG A 182 1.02 -5.99 -4.01
C ARG A 182 -0.29 -5.95 -3.24
N LEU A 183 -1.41 -5.80 -3.94
CA LEU A 183 -2.74 -5.76 -3.37
C LEU A 183 -3.53 -6.97 -3.85
N GLU A 184 -3.97 -7.82 -2.92
CA GLU A 184 -4.79 -9.01 -3.18
C GLU A 184 -6.06 -8.95 -2.33
N ARG A 185 -7.24 -8.88 -2.96
CA ARG A 185 -8.54 -8.73 -2.26
C ARG A 185 -8.54 -7.51 -1.34
N VAL A 186 -8.46 -6.33 -1.96
CA VAL A 186 -8.48 -5.04 -1.26
C VAL A 186 -9.73 -4.28 -1.64
N GLU A 187 -10.45 -3.77 -0.65
CA GLU A 187 -11.74 -3.08 -0.84
C GLU A 187 -11.68 -1.65 -0.29
N PHE A 188 -12.28 -0.71 -1.03
CA PHE A 188 -12.54 0.64 -0.57
C PHE A 188 -14.06 0.86 -0.55
N VAL A 189 -14.65 0.88 0.64
CA VAL A 189 -16.11 0.96 0.86
C VAL A 189 -16.44 2.31 1.49
N ASP A 190 -17.29 3.10 0.84
CA ASP A 190 -17.71 4.42 1.32
C ASP A 190 -16.53 5.36 1.64
N CYS A 191 -15.41 5.19 0.91
CA CYS A 191 -14.18 5.95 1.12
C CYS A 191 -14.06 7.14 0.17
N ALA A 192 -13.49 8.24 0.66
CA ALA A 192 -12.96 9.29 -0.20
C ALA A 192 -11.46 9.07 -0.39
N VAL A 193 -11.05 8.67 -1.60
CA VAL A 193 -9.65 8.40 -1.95
C VAL A 193 -9.17 9.47 -2.92
N ARG A 194 -8.30 10.35 -2.43
CA ARG A 194 -7.81 11.50 -3.20
C ARG A 194 -6.35 11.32 -3.55
N SER A 195 -6.00 11.59 -4.81
CA SER A 195 -4.63 11.59 -5.31
C SER A 195 -3.85 10.30 -4.98
N VAL A 196 -4.48 9.13 -5.10
CA VAL A 196 -3.80 7.84 -4.88
C VAL A 196 -2.77 7.56 -5.96
N ASP A 197 -1.63 6.99 -5.58
CA ASP A 197 -0.59 6.52 -6.50
C ASP A 197 -0.54 4.98 -6.53
N PHE A 198 -0.76 4.40 -7.71
CA PHE A 198 -0.64 2.96 -7.97
C PHE A 198 0.60 2.59 -8.81
N THR A 199 1.55 3.50 -8.98
CA THR A 199 2.70 3.31 -9.86
C THR A 199 3.45 2.02 -9.53
N ALA A 200 3.66 1.16 -10.53
CA ALA A 200 4.30 -0.15 -10.37
C ALA A 200 3.57 -1.15 -9.44
N ALA A 201 2.36 -0.84 -8.97
CA ALA A 201 1.59 -1.76 -8.13
C ALA A 201 1.12 -2.99 -8.93
N THR A 202 0.90 -4.10 -8.21
CA THR A 202 0.24 -5.29 -8.75
C THR A 202 -1.08 -5.50 -8.02
N LEU A 203 -2.18 -5.50 -8.76
CA LEU A 203 -3.53 -5.61 -8.22
C LEU A 203 -4.14 -6.97 -8.61
N SER A 204 -4.78 -7.64 -7.66
CA SER A 204 -5.62 -8.82 -7.90
C SER A 204 -6.86 -8.71 -7.02
N ASP A 205 -8.04 -8.72 -7.64
CA ASP A 205 -9.31 -8.60 -6.92
C ASP A 205 -9.39 -7.31 -6.08
N VAL A 206 -9.03 -6.16 -6.66
CA VAL A 206 -9.14 -4.86 -5.97
C VAL A 206 -10.45 -4.19 -6.33
N ASP A 207 -11.31 -3.92 -5.35
CA ASP A 207 -12.60 -3.27 -5.56
C ASP A 207 -12.52 -1.78 -5.21
N LEU A 208 -12.58 -0.94 -6.25
CA LEU A 208 -12.63 0.51 -6.13
C LEU A 208 -14.04 1.06 -6.26
N ARG A 209 -15.05 0.23 -6.62
CA ARG A 209 -16.42 0.70 -6.89
C ARG A 209 -17.09 1.38 -5.70
N GLY A 210 -16.71 0.98 -4.49
CA GLY A 210 -17.23 1.56 -3.24
C GLY A 210 -16.59 2.89 -2.86
N ALA A 211 -15.51 3.32 -3.53
CA ALA A 211 -14.94 4.64 -3.29
C ALA A 211 -15.88 5.72 -3.85
N VAL A 212 -16.43 6.55 -2.95
CA VAL A 212 -17.35 7.65 -3.30
C VAL A 212 -16.63 8.81 -3.98
N GLU A 213 -15.32 8.93 -3.75
CA GLU A 213 -14.42 9.83 -4.46
C GLU A 213 -13.16 9.04 -4.81
N LEU A 214 -12.71 9.14 -6.06
CA LEU A 214 -11.54 8.43 -6.56
C LEU A 214 -10.71 9.34 -7.46
N GLY A 215 -9.70 10.00 -6.87
CA GLY A 215 -8.68 10.74 -7.59
C GLY A 215 -7.40 9.91 -7.69
N ILE A 216 -6.91 9.64 -8.90
CA ILE A 216 -5.66 8.90 -9.12
C ILE A 216 -4.60 9.90 -9.60
N ALA A 217 -3.55 10.08 -8.82
CA ALA A 217 -2.43 10.97 -9.14
C ALA A 217 -1.38 10.29 -10.02
N GLY A 218 -1.23 8.96 -9.89
CA GLY A 218 -0.21 8.20 -10.58
C GLY A 218 -0.59 6.74 -10.77
N GLY A 219 -0.02 6.11 -11.80
CA GLY A 219 -0.12 4.67 -11.99
C GLY A 219 -1.42 4.17 -12.61
N VAL A 220 -2.15 4.98 -13.38
CA VAL A 220 -3.36 4.51 -14.07
C VAL A 220 -3.09 3.33 -15.03
N GLY A 221 -1.90 3.26 -15.64
CA GLY A 221 -1.45 2.10 -16.43
C GLY A 221 -1.23 0.81 -15.63
N TRP A 222 -1.31 0.85 -14.30
CA TRP A 222 -1.10 -0.26 -13.38
C TRP A 222 -2.39 -0.77 -12.72
N LEU A 223 -3.55 -0.27 -13.15
CA LEU A 223 -4.86 -0.64 -12.60
C LEU A 223 -5.37 -2.03 -13.02
N SER A 224 -4.59 -2.80 -13.80
CA SER A 224 -4.97 -4.17 -14.17
C SER A 224 -5.21 -5.02 -12.92
N GLY A 225 -6.44 -5.51 -12.75
CA GLY A 225 -6.88 -6.28 -11.58
C GLY A 225 -7.75 -5.50 -10.60
N ALA A 226 -7.92 -4.19 -10.81
CA ALA A 226 -8.93 -3.38 -10.15
C ALA A 226 -10.28 -3.43 -10.88
N VAL A 227 -11.36 -3.21 -10.15
CA VAL A 227 -12.71 -3.01 -10.69
C VAL A 227 -13.22 -1.65 -10.26
N ILE A 228 -13.67 -0.87 -11.25
CA ILE A 228 -14.25 0.46 -11.11
C ILE A 228 -15.69 0.46 -11.67
N SER A 229 -16.49 1.46 -11.28
CA SER A 229 -17.84 1.66 -11.80
C SER A 229 -17.81 2.39 -13.15
N ALA A 230 -18.93 2.38 -13.87
CA ALA A 230 -19.07 3.16 -15.11
C ALA A 230 -18.95 4.67 -14.87
N ALA A 231 -19.45 5.16 -13.74
CA ALA A 231 -19.31 6.58 -13.36
C ALA A 231 -17.83 6.93 -13.13
N GLN A 232 -17.11 6.11 -12.35
CA GLN A 232 -15.68 6.29 -12.13
C GLN A 232 -14.87 6.25 -13.43
N LEU A 233 -15.26 5.41 -14.41
CA LEU A 233 -14.60 5.41 -15.72
C LEU A 233 -14.74 6.76 -16.44
N LEU A 234 -15.91 7.41 -16.35
CA LEU A 234 -16.12 8.74 -16.94
C LEU A 234 -15.27 9.79 -16.22
N ASP A 235 -15.24 9.74 -14.88
CA ASP A 235 -14.44 10.66 -14.07
C ASP A 235 -12.93 10.51 -14.33
N LEU A 236 -12.47 9.28 -14.55
CA LEU A 236 -11.06 8.95 -14.84
C LEU A 236 -10.67 9.11 -16.32
N ALA A 237 -11.63 9.34 -17.22
CA ALA A 237 -11.38 9.42 -18.65
C ALA A 237 -10.28 10.42 -19.03
N PRO A 238 -10.18 11.63 -18.44
CA PRO A 238 -9.10 12.57 -18.74
C PRO A 238 -7.72 12.03 -18.36
N VAL A 239 -7.60 11.36 -17.20
CA VAL A 239 -6.32 10.80 -16.72
C VAL A 239 -5.91 9.60 -17.59
N LEU A 240 -6.87 8.76 -17.97
CA LEU A 240 -6.64 7.65 -18.90
C LEU A 240 -6.23 8.12 -20.30
N ALA A 241 -6.88 9.16 -20.82
CA ALA A 241 -6.51 9.77 -22.10
C ALA A 241 -5.07 10.31 -22.04
N GLY A 242 -4.73 11.03 -20.96
CA GLY A 242 -3.38 11.52 -20.72
C GLY A 242 -2.32 10.41 -20.70
N GLU A 243 -2.57 9.30 -20.01
CA GLU A 243 -1.67 8.14 -19.98
C GLU A 243 -1.46 7.52 -21.38
N LEU A 244 -2.50 7.52 -22.21
CA LEU A 244 -2.44 7.02 -23.58
C LEU A 244 -1.86 8.05 -24.57
N GLY A 245 -1.53 9.26 -24.11
CA GLY A 245 -1.07 10.37 -24.97
C GLY A 245 -2.16 10.95 -25.88
N ILE A 246 -3.44 10.78 -25.50
CA ILE A 246 -4.60 11.28 -26.23
C ILE A 246 -4.94 12.68 -25.73
N THR A 247 -5.05 13.63 -26.65
CA THR A 247 -5.56 14.98 -26.37
C THR A 247 -7.09 14.98 -26.45
N VAL A 248 -7.75 15.50 -25.41
CA VAL A 248 -9.22 15.67 -25.36
C VAL A 248 -9.55 17.14 -25.61
N GLU A 249 -10.32 17.43 -26.66
CA GLU A 249 -10.87 18.76 -26.95
C GLU A 249 -12.30 18.85 -26.41
N GLY A 250 -12.66 20.03 -25.87
CA GLY A 250 -13.96 20.30 -25.24
C GLY A 250 -14.99 20.93 -26.17
#